data_AF-A0A844YS80-F1
#
_entry.id   AF-A0A844YS80-F1
#
_cell.length_a   1.000
_cell.length_b   1.000
_cell.length_c   1.000
_cell.angle_alpha   90.00
_cell.angle_beta   90.00
_cell.angle_gamma   90.00
#
_symmetry.space_group_name_H-M   'P 1'
#
loop_
_entity.id
_entity.type
_entity.pdbx_description
1 polymer ?
#
loop_
_entity_poly.entity_id
_entity_poly.type
_entity_poly.pdbx_seq_one_letter_code
_entity_poly.pdbx_strand_id
1 'polypeptide(L)'
;MLRALLALFALLVAVPLAAQPAPPDPAVETARLEDLAAIRQIKHLQAHWGHLALRGQWQAMADLLTDDAVLTFPHGELAGRADILADLRETQGGGADGLQPGRLNLHLWISPVITLAPDGQSATGRWQELALTGTVRQEADWAGGTWVVHYLKQGDHWRISAMGYFLQFEGPYAEGWRHDAANLYRAPFHFTPQEAGAILPQRRAAAALPAEQIAAEASLLYEHGRAQNLTNAFGYYLDRGMYDDVADLFYADARLVVQGGGTWLGQDGVRRFLAQFGAPGLDPGEMNDHLQLMPKVIMSRDGTVASVSAVELAMAGQHEGAGYWSATLNHFVLMRDAEGRWRIASLYRIPIMRSTVADGWVQPLPAITAIPAGGAPDRDQPQRSMSYPEASVTQPISELGIFAPAVVAGAAPEVVPDALTRAEAFDAAENLGNAYGAYINAFAWDDMAALFARDGWRELPFIGVVAGRQHIRDAARVRYGDAGPSNAFQAVHMLTQPYVTVSQEEATGEWRAQMRTRLVQMNSSASGPGSWMAGVYEWQVQRDANGAWAFAGMDLDYTWMAPYAGAWTAADPALAAALQPTAEQMARYRLAAPIRGAAGVPFPAIEALPFHYANPVSGRPPERRVEWTEITPR
;
A
#
# COMPACT_ATOMS: atom_id res chain seq x y z
N MET A 1 -81.08 -6.11 -40.73
CA MET A 1 -80.07 -6.80 -39.89
C MET A 1 -78.72 -6.64 -40.55
N LEU A 2 -77.93 -5.67 -40.08
CA LEU A 2 -76.75 -5.13 -40.75
C LEU A 2 -75.47 -5.75 -40.14
N ARG A 3 -74.56 -6.20 -41.01
CA ARG A 3 -73.22 -6.72 -40.69
C ARG A 3 -72.32 -5.60 -40.16
N ALA A 4 -71.49 -5.88 -39.14
CA ALA A 4 -70.33 -5.06 -38.81
C ALA A 4 -69.13 -5.98 -38.47
N LEU A 5 -68.10 -5.91 -39.30
CA LEU A 5 -66.76 -6.49 -39.08
C LEU A 5 -66.01 -5.63 -38.06
N LEU A 6 -65.31 -6.27 -37.11
CA LEU A 6 -64.27 -5.66 -36.29
C LEU A 6 -62.93 -6.32 -36.67
N ALA A 7 -62.08 -5.57 -37.36
CA ALA A 7 -60.70 -5.92 -37.65
C ALA A 7 -59.82 -5.51 -36.46
N LEU A 8 -59.16 -6.46 -35.82
CA LEU A 8 -58.19 -6.23 -34.77
C LEU A 8 -56.80 -6.07 -35.41
N PHE A 9 -56.27 -4.85 -35.42
CA PHE A 9 -54.89 -4.55 -35.83
C PHE A 9 -53.94 -4.93 -34.69
N ALA A 10 -53.14 -5.98 -34.88
CA ALA A 10 -52.02 -6.28 -33.99
C ALA A 10 -50.84 -5.36 -34.36
N LEU A 11 -50.59 -4.33 -33.55
CA LEU A 11 -49.34 -3.56 -33.63
C LEU A 11 -48.20 -4.44 -33.09
N LEU A 12 -47.37 -4.97 -33.98
CA LEU A 12 -46.05 -5.49 -33.64
C LEU A 12 -45.15 -4.28 -33.31
N VAL A 13 -44.95 -4.02 -32.02
CA VAL A 13 -43.91 -3.11 -31.54
C VAL A 13 -42.58 -3.81 -31.79
N ALA A 14 -41.87 -3.39 -32.84
CA ALA A 14 -40.49 -3.80 -33.06
C ALA A 14 -39.63 -3.20 -31.93
N VAL A 15 -39.21 -4.05 -30.99
CA VAL A 15 -38.18 -3.68 -30.01
C VAL A 15 -36.88 -3.47 -30.81
N PRO A 16 -36.26 -2.28 -30.78
CA PRO A 16 -34.98 -2.09 -31.43
C PRO A 16 -33.97 -3.02 -30.76
N LEU A 17 -33.43 -3.99 -31.50
CA LEU A 17 -32.22 -4.68 -31.07
C LEU A 17 -31.14 -3.59 -30.91
N ALA A 18 -30.73 -3.32 -29.68
CA ALA A 18 -29.55 -2.52 -29.42
C ALA A 18 -28.39 -3.14 -30.22
N ALA A 19 -27.77 -2.35 -31.08
CA ALA A 19 -26.60 -2.78 -31.82
C ALA A 19 -25.55 -3.27 -30.81
N GLN A 20 -25.03 -4.48 -30.99
CA GLN A 20 -23.92 -4.96 -30.18
C GLN A 20 -22.77 -3.94 -30.31
N PRO A 21 -22.16 -3.50 -29.19
CA PRO A 21 -21.02 -2.61 -29.27
C PRO A 21 -19.94 -3.25 -30.15
N ALA A 22 -19.29 -2.44 -30.99
CA ALA A 22 -18.20 -2.92 -31.81
C ALA A 22 -17.14 -3.58 -30.91
N PRO A 23 -16.53 -4.71 -31.34
CA PRO A 23 -15.48 -5.34 -30.55
C PRO A 23 -14.34 -4.33 -30.30
N PRO A 24 -13.73 -4.34 -29.10
CA PRO A 24 -12.67 -3.42 -28.76
C PRO A 24 -11.49 -3.58 -29.72
N ASP A 25 -10.83 -2.47 -30.03
CA ASP A 25 -9.73 -2.45 -30.97
C ASP A 25 -8.50 -3.20 -30.40
N PRO A 26 -8.03 -4.29 -31.05
CA PRO A 26 -6.93 -5.10 -30.50
C PRO A 26 -5.64 -4.32 -30.26
N ALA A 27 -5.35 -3.28 -31.05
CA ALA A 27 -4.16 -2.46 -30.86
C ALA A 27 -4.28 -1.53 -29.63
N VAL A 28 -5.49 -1.08 -29.31
CA VAL A 28 -5.77 -0.28 -28.10
C VAL A 28 -5.71 -1.18 -26.87
N GLU A 29 -6.32 -2.35 -26.91
CA GLU A 29 -6.28 -3.31 -25.80
C GLU A 29 -4.85 -3.80 -25.51
N THR A 30 -4.05 -4.02 -26.56
CA THR A 30 -2.62 -4.33 -26.42
C THR A 30 -1.88 -3.20 -25.71
N ALA A 31 -2.11 -1.94 -26.10
CA ALA A 31 -1.47 -0.80 -25.44
C ALA A 31 -1.87 -0.69 -23.96
N ARG A 32 -3.17 -0.85 -23.64
CA ARG A 32 -3.67 -0.86 -22.26
C ARG A 32 -3.00 -1.96 -21.43
N LEU A 33 -2.83 -3.15 -21.99
CA LEU A 33 -2.12 -4.27 -21.35
C LEU A 33 -0.66 -3.93 -21.06
N GLU A 34 0.07 -3.41 -22.07
CA GLU A 34 1.46 -2.98 -21.93
C GLU A 34 1.63 -1.89 -20.87
N ASP A 35 0.71 -0.92 -20.83
CA ASP A 35 0.74 0.21 -19.90
C ASP A 35 0.45 -0.24 -18.46
N LEU A 36 -0.51 -1.15 -18.25
CA LEU A 36 -0.75 -1.74 -16.93
C LEU A 36 0.45 -2.56 -16.44
N ALA A 37 1.05 -3.35 -17.32
CA ALA A 37 2.27 -4.08 -17.01
C ALA A 37 3.41 -3.10 -16.64
N ALA A 38 3.55 -1.99 -17.36
CA ALA A 38 4.55 -0.96 -17.09
C ALA A 38 4.40 -0.34 -15.68
N ILE A 39 3.18 0.03 -15.27
CA ILE A 39 2.92 0.57 -13.93
C ILE A 39 3.43 -0.39 -12.85
N ARG A 40 3.16 -1.69 -13.00
CA ARG A 40 3.58 -2.70 -12.01
C ARG A 40 5.07 -3.02 -12.07
N GLN A 41 5.66 -3.02 -13.26
CA GLN A 41 7.11 -3.14 -13.42
C GLN A 41 7.84 -1.97 -12.74
N ILE A 42 7.32 -0.74 -12.86
CA ILE A 42 7.88 0.44 -12.18
C ILE A 42 7.72 0.31 -10.66
N LYS A 43 6.55 -0.10 -10.17
CA LYS A 43 6.35 -0.33 -8.73
C LYS A 43 7.30 -1.40 -8.19
N HIS A 44 7.47 -2.50 -8.93
CA HIS A 44 8.40 -3.58 -8.60
C HIS A 44 9.86 -3.13 -8.64
N LEU A 45 10.24 -2.32 -9.61
CA LEU A 45 11.58 -1.72 -9.72
C LEU A 45 11.92 -0.87 -8.49
N GLN A 46 10.98 -0.03 -8.04
CA GLN A 46 11.20 0.82 -6.87
C GLN A 46 11.24 0.01 -5.57
N ALA A 47 10.35 -0.98 -5.41
CA ALA A 47 10.45 -1.92 -4.30
C ALA A 47 11.80 -2.68 -4.35
N HIS A 48 12.26 -3.06 -5.53
CA HIS A 48 13.55 -3.72 -5.70
C HIS A 48 14.72 -2.85 -5.23
N TRP A 49 14.71 -1.55 -5.53
CA TRP A 49 15.69 -0.58 -5.02
C TRP A 49 15.83 -0.64 -3.49
N GLY A 50 14.72 -0.53 -2.75
CA GLY A 50 14.73 -0.60 -1.28
C GLY A 50 15.19 -1.97 -0.76
N HIS A 51 14.80 -3.06 -1.42
CA HIS A 51 15.25 -4.41 -1.08
C HIS A 51 16.76 -4.61 -1.31
N LEU A 52 17.34 -4.02 -2.37
CA LEU A 52 18.78 -4.06 -2.63
C LEU A 52 19.54 -3.23 -1.59
N ALA A 53 19.02 -2.05 -1.23
CA ALA A 53 19.61 -1.16 -0.22
C ALA A 53 19.68 -1.83 1.16
N LEU A 54 18.63 -2.56 1.55
CA LEU A 54 18.59 -3.37 2.78
C LEU A 54 19.72 -4.41 2.85
N ARG A 55 20.18 -4.92 1.70
CA ARG A 55 21.21 -5.96 1.61
C ARG A 55 22.60 -5.42 1.25
N GLY A 56 22.72 -4.11 1.06
CA GLY A 56 23.94 -3.46 0.59
C GLY A 56 24.41 -3.86 -0.80
N GLN A 57 23.48 -4.12 -1.71
CA GLN A 57 23.77 -4.51 -3.09
C GLN A 57 23.89 -3.29 -4.01
N TRP A 58 24.85 -2.41 -3.72
CA TRP A 58 25.00 -1.09 -4.36
C TRP A 58 25.21 -1.16 -5.87
N GLN A 59 26.05 -2.10 -6.35
CA GLN A 59 26.24 -2.32 -7.79
C GLN A 59 24.90 -2.66 -8.48
N ALA A 60 24.11 -3.56 -7.88
CA ALA A 60 22.82 -3.93 -8.45
C ALA A 60 21.82 -2.76 -8.43
N MET A 61 21.90 -1.85 -7.45
CA MET A 61 21.11 -0.62 -7.45
C MET A 61 21.52 0.28 -8.61
N ALA A 62 22.83 0.44 -8.83
CA ALA A 62 23.37 1.21 -9.93
C ALA A 62 22.96 0.63 -11.30
N ASP A 63 22.85 -0.70 -11.42
CA ASP A 63 22.39 -1.38 -12.63
C ASP A 63 20.91 -1.12 -12.97
N LEU A 64 20.12 -0.58 -12.03
CA LEU A 64 18.74 -0.12 -12.26
C LEU A 64 18.67 1.25 -12.94
N LEU A 65 19.78 1.99 -12.97
CA LEU A 65 19.87 3.34 -13.51
C LEU A 65 20.15 3.31 -15.01
N THR A 66 19.75 4.36 -15.74
CA THR A 66 20.35 4.64 -17.05
C THR A 66 21.84 5.04 -16.89
N ASP A 67 22.62 4.97 -17.97
CA ASP A 67 24.06 5.29 -17.89
C ASP A 67 24.30 6.76 -17.50
N ASP A 68 23.40 7.65 -17.93
CA ASP A 68 23.38 9.09 -17.73
C ASP A 68 22.44 9.55 -16.60
N ALA A 69 22.07 8.65 -15.68
CA ALA A 69 21.08 8.96 -14.65
C ALA A 69 21.52 10.09 -13.71
N VAL A 70 20.56 10.88 -13.23
CA VAL A 70 20.82 12.03 -12.34
C VAL A 70 20.07 11.91 -11.02
N LEU A 71 20.79 11.98 -9.90
CA LEU A 71 20.21 12.03 -8.55
C LEU A 71 20.40 13.43 -7.96
N THR A 72 19.30 14.09 -7.60
CA THR A 72 19.30 15.43 -7.00
C THR A 72 18.87 15.34 -5.55
N PHE A 73 19.73 15.83 -4.66
CA PHE A 73 19.50 15.97 -3.22
C PHE A 73 19.49 17.46 -2.83
N PRO A 74 19.03 17.82 -1.62
CA PRO A 74 19.11 19.21 -1.14
C PRO A 74 20.53 19.81 -1.18
N HIS A 75 21.55 18.96 -1.07
CA HIS A 75 22.96 19.37 -0.94
C HIS A 75 23.74 19.33 -2.27
N GLY A 76 23.14 18.84 -3.36
CA GLY A 76 23.83 18.72 -4.63
C GLY A 76 23.26 17.65 -5.56
N GLU A 77 23.92 17.48 -6.70
CA GLU A 77 23.53 16.57 -7.75
C GLU A 77 24.66 15.56 -8.03
N LEU A 78 24.27 14.31 -8.30
CA LEU A 78 25.14 13.23 -8.77
C LEU A 78 24.73 12.85 -10.19
N ALA A 79 25.69 12.76 -11.11
CA ALA A 79 25.43 12.50 -12.51
C ALA A 79 26.19 11.26 -13.01
N GLY A 80 25.44 10.34 -13.62
CA GLY A 80 25.95 9.10 -14.18
C GLY A 80 26.05 7.96 -13.16
N ARG A 81 25.94 6.73 -13.68
CA ARG A 81 25.91 5.51 -12.86
C ARG A 81 27.13 5.35 -11.94
N ALA A 82 28.31 5.75 -12.40
CA ALA A 82 29.56 5.58 -11.65
C ALA A 82 29.62 6.47 -10.39
N ASP A 83 29.23 7.74 -10.51
CA ASP A 83 29.24 8.69 -9.40
C ASP A 83 28.17 8.32 -8.38
N ILE A 84 26.98 7.92 -8.85
CA ILE A 84 25.91 7.44 -7.98
C ILE A 84 26.33 6.16 -7.23
N LEU A 85 27.00 5.21 -7.89
CA LEU A 85 27.52 4.02 -7.23
C LEU A 85 28.59 4.36 -6.18
N ALA A 86 29.48 5.31 -6.48
CA ALA A 86 30.48 5.77 -5.53
C ALA A 86 29.83 6.40 -4.29
N ASP A 87 28.81 7.23 -4.50
CA ASP A 87 28.03 7.83 -3.41
C ASP A 87 27.31 6.77 -2.57
N LEU A 88 26.60 5.83 -3.19
CA LEU A 88 25.93 4.73 -2.46
C LEU A 88 26.91 3.94 -1.58
N ARG A 89 28.12 3.66 -2.10
CA ARG A 89 29.17 2.98 -1.32
C ARG A 89 29.66 3.84 -0.17
N GLU A 90 29.84 5.14 -0.37
CA GLU A 90 30.32 6.05 0.66
C GLU A 90 29.25 6.25 1.74
N THR A 91 28.07 6.71 1.36
CA THR A 91 27.01 7.18 2.26
C THR A 91 26.22 6.04 2.90
N GLN A 92 25.95 4.95 2.17
CA GLN A 92 25.19 3.80 2.69
C GLN A 92 26.06 2.57 2.94
N GLY A 93 27.18 2.44 2.22
CA GLY A 93 28.09 1.29 2.28
C GLY A 93 29.21 1.40 3.33
N GLY A 94 29.55 2.60 3.80
CA GLY A 94 30.74 2.82 4.62
C GLY A 94 32.03 2.52 3.86
N GLY A 95 32.06 2.87 2.57
CA GLY A 95 33.18 2.72 1.64
C GLY A 95 33.30 1.35 0.95
N ALA A 96 32.37 0.41 1.16
CA ALA A 96 32.46 -0.95 0.62
C ALA A 96 31.11 -1.53 0.15
N ASP A 97 31.17 -2.56 -0.70
CA ASP A 97 30.00 -3.36 -1.07
C ASP A 97 29.55 -4.26 0.09
N GLY A 98 28.23 -4.46 0.19
CA GLY A 98 27.60 -5.17 1.28
C GLY A 98 27.32 -4.28 2.50
N LEU A 99 26.27 -4.63 3.22
CA LEU A 99 25.97 -3.99 4.51
C LEU A 99 26.88 -4.60 5.58
N GLN A 100 27.60 -3.76 6.32
CA GLN A 100 28.52 -4.23 7.36
C GLN A 100 27.75 -4.67 8.61
N PRO A 101 28.23 -5.70 9.35
CA PRO A 101 27.69 -6.02 10.66
C PRO A 101 27.64 -4.79 11.56
N GLY A 102 26.57 -4.68 12.35
CA GLY A 102 26.33 -3.54 13.21
C GLY A 102 25.75 -2.31 12.52
N ARG A 103 25.41 -2.36 11.23
CA ARG A 103 24.66 -1.30 10.54
C ARG A 103 23.25 -1.72 10.15
N LEU A 104 22.31 -0.79 10.26
CA LEU A 104 20.95 -0.87 9.72
C LEU A 104 20.80 0.15 8.58
N ASN A 105 20.27 -0.28 7.44
CA ASN A 105 20.03 0.58 6.28
C ASN A 105 18.66 0.24 5.65
N LEU A 106 17.58 0.60 6.32
CA LEU A 106 16.23 0.29 5.87
C LEU A 106 15.58 1.54 5.25
N HIS A 107 15.39 1.51 3.94
CA HIS A 107 14.67 2.55 3.19
C HIS A 107 13.37 1.97 2.64
N LEU A 108 12.24 2.42 3.17
CA LEU A 108 10.90 1.96 2.80
C LEU A 108 10.28 2.90 1.76
N TRP A 109 9.99 2.38 0.57
CA TRP A 109 9.38 3.12 -0.54
C TRP A 109 7.88 2.80 -0.63
N ILE A 110 7.03 3.78 -0.35
CA ILE A 110 5.59 3.59 -0.17
C ILE A 110 4.77 4.71 -0.82
N SER A 111 3.45 4.52 -0.87
CA SER A 111 2.49 5.47 -1.42
C SER A 111 2.76 5.95 -2.86
N PRO A 112 2.94 5.04 -3.84
CA PRO A 112 3.21 5.43 -5.22
C PRO A 112 2.07 6.19 -5.89
N VAL A 113 2.40 7.28 -6.58
CA VAL A 113 1.58 7.82 -7.68
C VAL A 113 2.40 7.73 -8.96
N ILE A 114 1.92 6.96 -9.93
CA ILE A 114 2.61 6.70 -11.20
C ILE A 114 1.83 7.32 -12.35
N THR A 115 2.50 8.10 -13.19
CA THR A 115 1.96 8.65 -14.44
C THR A 115 2.84 8.24 -15.61
N LEU A 116 2.26 7.52 -16.57
CA LEU A 116 2.93 7.17 -17.83
C LEU A 116 2.86 8.35 -18.81
N ALA A 117 3.91 8.54 -19.59
CA ALA A 117 3.90 9.48 -20.70
C ALA A 117 2.96 8.99 -21.83
N PRO A 118 2.47 9.89 -22.71
CA PRO A 118 1.54 9.53 -23.78
C PRO A 118 2.00 8.40 -24.72
N ASP A 119 3.32 8.19 -24.84
CA ASP A 119 3.93 7.15 -25.68
C ASP A 119 4.14 5.80 -24.98
N GLY A 120 3.93 5.73 -23.66
CA GLY A 120 4.19 4.55 -22.83
C GLY A 120 5.68 4.17 -22.74
N GLN A 121 6.62 5.05 -23.12
CA GLN A 121 8.07 4.79 -23.11
C GLN A 121 8.80 5.49 -21.96
N SER A 122 8.14 6.43 -21.28
CA SER A 122 8.65 7.06 -20.07
C SER A 122 7.55 7.18 -19.03
N ALA A 123 7.93 7.36 -17.77
CA ALA A 123 7.01 7.52 -16.67
C ALA A 123 7.61 8.43 -15.60
N THR A 124 6.75 9.02 -14.79
CA THR A 124 7.16 9.67 -13.55
C THR A 124 6.44 9.01 -12.38
N GLY A 125 7.16 8.78 -11.28
CA GLY A 125 6.63 8.26 -10.04
C GLY A 125 6.88 9.21 -8.89
N ARG A 126 5.89 9.40 -8.03
CA ARG A 126 6.04 10.06 -6.73
C ARG A 126 5.93 9.00 -5.63
N TRP A 127 6.88 9.02 -4.70
CA TRP A 127 6.97 8.06 -3.61
C TRP A 127 7.17 8.78 -2.28
N GLN A 128 6.60 8.25 -1.20
CA GLN A 128 7.06 8.59 0.15
C GLN A 128 8.15 7.60 0.55
N GLU A 129 9.15 8.12 1.25
CA GLU A 129 10.17 7.32 1.92
C GLU A 129 10.01 7.42 3.44
N LEU A 130 10.15 6.28 4.11
CA LEU A 130 10.46 6.20 5.53
C LEU A 130 11.76 5.42 5.70
N ALA A 131 12.78 6.06 6.27
CA ALA A 131 14.07 5.46 6.51
C ALA A 131 14.33 5.25 8.01
N LEU A 132 14.85 4.06 8.33
CA LEU A 132 15.42 3.68 9.62
C LEU A 132 16.86 3.27 9.37
N THR A 133 17.81 4.10 9.79
CA THR A 133 19.25 3.87 9.61
C THR A 133 19.95 3.88 10.95
N GLY A 134 21.15 3.33 11.04
CA GLY A 134 21.96 3.48 12.24
C GLY A 134 23.13 2.53 12.34
N THR A 135 23.96 2.78 13.35
CA THR A 135 25.10 1.95 13.72
C THR A 135 24.99 1.58 15.19
N VAL A 136 25.05 0.30 15.49
CA VAL A 136 24.82 -0.25 16.84
C VAL A 136 25.72 0.43 17.87
N ARG A 137 25.11 0.85 19.00
CA ARG A 137 25.73 1.59 20.11
C ARG A 137 26.37 2.93 19.72
N GLN A 138 26.11 3.45 18.54
CA GLN A 138 26.61 4.74 18.07
C GLN A 138 25.44 5.67 17.76
N GLU A 139 24.59 5.30 16.80
CA GLU A 139 23.52 6.15 16.28
C GLU A 139 22.34 5.32 15.76
N ALA A 140 21.18 5.97 15.69
CA ALA A 140 19.94 5.45 15.12
C ALA A 140 19.13 6.66 14.68
N ASP A 141 18.65 6.67 13.43
CA ASP A 141 18.10 7.87 12.82
C ASP A 141 16.84 7.59 12.03
N TRP A 142 15.89 8.50 12.17
CA TRP A 142 14.72 8.60 11.31
C TRP A 142 15.02 9.56 10.18
N ALA A 143 14.56 9.21 8.97
CA ALA A 143 14.37 10.19 7.91
C ALA A 143 13.09 9.89 7.14
N GLY A 144 12.51 10.93 6.55
CA GLY A 144 11.36 10.81 5.69
C GLY A 144 11.34 11.91 4.66
N GLY A 145 10.89 11.56 3.46
CA GLY A 145 10.90 12.48 2.34
C GLY A 145 10.01 12.03 1.21
N THR A 146 9.83 12.92 0.24
CA THR A 146 9.22 12.56 -1.03
C THR A 146 10.29 12.38 -2.08
N TRP A 147 10.18 11.33 -2.87
CA TRP A 147 10.94 11.16 -4.10
C TRP A 147 10.08 11.42 -5.32
N VAL A 148 10.62 12.15 -6.28
CA VAL A 148 10.07 12.24 -7.65
C VAL A 148 11.07 11.57 -8.58
N VAL A 149 10.65 10.48 -9.22
CA VAL A 149 11.51 9.59 -9.98
C VAL A 149 11.04 9.55 -11.43
N HIS A 150 11.98 9.73 -12.35
CA HIS A 150 11.74 9.59 -13.79
C HIS A 150 12.28 8.25 -14.26
N TYR A 151 11.46 7.55 -15.04
CA TYR A 151 11.77 6.24 -15.59
C TYR A 151 11.74 6.27 -17.11
N LEU A 152 12.65 5.51 -17.71
CA LEU A 152 12.73 5.28 -19.14
C LEU A 152 12.67 3.79 -19.44
N LYS A 153 11.92 3.44 -20.47
CA LYS A 153 11.88 2.08 -21.01
C LYS A 153 13.08 1.88 -21.94
N GLN A 154 13.92 0.89 -21.66
CA GLN A 154 15.05 0.47 -22.49
C GLN A 154 14.89 -1.01 -22.87
N GLY A 155 14.44 -1.26 -24.10
CA GLY A 155 14.01 -2.60 -24.51
C GLY A 155 12.76 -3.02 -23.73
N ASP A 156 12.81 -4.20 -23.10
CA ASP A 156 11.71 -4.75 -22.31
C ASP A 156 11.79 -4.39 -20.80
N HIS A 157 12.75 -3.54 -20.42
CA HIS A 157 13.01 -3.19 -19.03
C HIS A 157 12.84 -1.69 -18.76
N TRP A 158 12.32 -1.37 -17.59
CA TRP A 158 12.30 -0.01 -17.06
C TRP A 158 13.58 0.26 -16.28
N ARG A 159 14.11 1.46 -16.43
CA ARG A 159 15.26 1.97 -15.68
C ARG A 159 14.98 3.36 -15.12
N ILE A 160 15.66 3.70 -14.05
CA ILE A 160 15.60 5.01 -13.41
C ILE A 160 16.54 5.95 -14.17
N SER A 161 16.01 7.03 -14.73
CA SER A 161 16.81 8.06 -15.41
C SER A 161 17.09 9.27 -14.54
N ALA A 162 16.21 9.58 -13.58
CA ALA A 162 16.49 10.63 -12.60
C ALA A 162 15.68 10.44 -11.31
N MET A 163 16.20 10.94 -10.20
CA MET A 163 15.52 10.94 -8.90
C MET A 163 15.79 12.27 -8.17
N GLY A 164 14.73 12.98 -7.79
CA GLY A 164 14.81 14.15 -6.93
C GLY A 164 14.29 13.85 -5.52
N TYR A 165 15.09 14.13 -4.50
CA TYR A 165 14.73 13.97 -3.10
C TYR A 165 14.29 15.27 -2.45
N PHE A 166 13.14 15.22 -1.78
CA PHE A 166 12.55 16.34 -1.05
C PHE A 166 12.40 15.92 0.42
N LEU A 167 13.40 16.29 1.23
CA LEU A 167 13.44 15.98 2.65
C LEU A 167 12.24 16.62 3.37
N GLN A 168 11.49 15.80 4.10
CA GLN A 168 10.35 16.26 4.89
C GLN A 168 10.70 16.34 6.38
N PHE A 169 11.47 15.38 6.89
CA PHE A 169 11.95 15.37 8.27
C PHE A 169 13.13 14.42 8.43
N GLU A 170 13.91 14.66 9.47
CA GLU A 170 14.97 13.77 9.94
C GLU A 170 15.26 14.00 11.41
N GLY A 171 15.94 13.06 12.05
CA GLY A 171 16.53 13.27 13.36
C GLY A 171 16.91 11.98 14.08
N PRO A 172 17.78 12.09 15.10
CA PRO A 172 18.22 10.95 15.87
C PRO A 172 17.07 10.36 16.68
N TYR A 173 17.06 9.04 16.83
CA TYR A 173 16.04 8.29 17.56
C TYR A 173 15.88 8.79 19.00
N ALA A 174 16.97 9.17 19.67
CA ALA A 174 16.91 9.63 21.05
C ALA A 174 16.09 10.93 21.23
N GLU A 175 16.07 11.79 20.21
CA GLU A 175 15.38 13.09 20.27
C GLU A 175 14.09 13.12 19.45
N GLY A 176 13.99 12.25 18.45
CA GLY A 176 12.96 12.25 17.43
C GLY A 176 13.26 13.16 16.26
N TRP A 177 12.40 13.06 15.25
CA TRP A 177 12.56 13.82 14.02
C TRP A 177 11.91 15.20 14.10
N ARG A 178 12.40 16.09 13.25
CA ARG A 178 11.89 17.46 13.02
C ARG A 178 12.18 17.88 11.59
N HIS A 179 11.78 19.09 11.24
CA HIS A 179 12.14 19.70 9.96
C HIS A 179 12.65 21.11 10.15
N ASP A 180 13.46 21.58 9.21
CA ASP A 180 13.87 22.97 9.14
C ASP A 180 12.81 23.78 8.38
N ALA A 181 12.09 24.65 9.09
CA ALA A 181 11.07 25.51 8.51
C ALA A 181 11.60 26.46 7.42
N ALA A 182 12.87 26.87 7.50
CA ALA A 182 13.48 27.81 6.57
C ALA A 182 13.89 27.14 5.25
N ASN A 183 14.27 25.86 5.32
CA ASN A 183 14.76 25.08 4.19
C ASN A 183 13.75 24.01 3.70
N LEU A 184 12.55 23.97 4.28
CA LEU A 184 11.53 23.02 3.88
C LEU A 184 11.06 23.29 2.45
N TYR A 185 11.41 22.37 1.54
CA TYR A 185 10.93 22.38 0.17
C TYR A 185 10.06 21.16 -0.10
N ARG A 186 8.79 21.41 -0.48
CA ARG A 186 7.81 20.36 -0.76
C ARG A 186 7.88 19.96 -2.22
N ALA A 187 7.93 18.65 -2.48
CA ALA A 187 7.95 18.11 -3.83
C ALA A 187 6.75 18.60 -4.66
N PRO A 188 6.97 19.12 -5.88
CA PRO A 188 5.90 19.49 -6.79
C PRO A 188 5.06 18.28 -7.21
N PHE A 189 3.83 18.52 -7.65
CA PHE A 189 3.01 17.49 -8.28
C PHE A 189 3.45 17.32 -9.74
N HIS A 190 3.64 16.06 -10.16
CA HIS A 190 3.89 15.71 -11.57
C HIS A 190 2.59 15.26 -12.29
N PHE A 191 1.46 15.32 -11.59
CA PHE A 191 0.16 14.83 -12.03
C PHE A 191 -0.95 15.78 -11.61
N THR A 192 -2.04 15.75 -12.36
CA THR A 192 -3.32 16.36 -12.05
C THR A 192 -4.29 15.35 -11.43
N PRO A 193 -5.41 15.80 -10.81
CA PRO A 193 -6.44 14.88 -10.32
C PRO A 193 -7.00 13.96 -11.41
N GLN A 194 -7.08 14.46 -12.65
CA GLN A 194 -7.54 13.66 -13.79
C GLN A 194 -6.52 12.55 -14.14
N GLU A 195 -5.23 12.87 -14.18
CA GLU A 195 -4.16 11.89 -14.45
C GLU A 195 -4.01 10.87 -13.32
N ALA A 196 -4.38 11.22 -12.09
CA ALA A 196 -4.41 10.27 -10.97
C ALA A 196 -5.46 9.16 -11.18
N GLY A 197 -6.58 9.48 -11.82
CA GLY A 197 -7.67 8.54 -12.12
C GLY A 197 -7.64 7.92 -13.52
N ALA A 198 -7.02 8.59 -14.49
CA ALA A 198 -6.82 8.11 -15.86
C ALA A 198 -5.40 7.57 -16.04
N ILE A 199 -5.11 6.45 -15.38
CA ILE A 199 -3.75 5.91 -15.25
C ILE A 199 -3.14 5.38 -16.56
N LEU A 200 -3.95 5.16 -17.59
CA LEU A 200 -3.51 4.62 -18.88
C LEU A 200 -3.57 5.71 -19.96
N PRO A 201 -2.45 5.97 -20.68
CA PRO A 201 -2.46 6.78 -21.88
C PRO A 201 -3.44 6.28 -22.94
N GLN A 202 -4.05 7.20 -23.66
CA GLN A 202 -4.89 6.87 -24.82
C GLN A 202 -4.00 6.67 -26.05
N ARG A 203 -3.49 5.46 -26.24
CA ARG A 203 -2.60 5.12 -27.36
C ARG A 203 -2.97 3.80 -28.04
N ARG A 204 -2.30 3.53 -29.16
CA ARG A 204 -2.40 2.27 -29.93
C ARG A 204 -1.02 1.61 -29.95
N ALA A 205 -0.98 0.30 -29.76
CA ALA A 205 0.25 -0.46 -29.93
C ALA A 205 0.66 -0.49 -31.41
N ALA A 206 1.97 -0.52 -31.67
CA ALA A 206 2.50 -0.62 -33.03
C ALA A 206 2.14 -1.94 -33.70
N ALA A 207 2.05 -3.01 -32.92
CA ALA A 207 1.57 -4.33 -33.33
C ALA A 207 0.48 -4.78 -32.35
N ALA A 208 -0.66 -5.21 -32.88
CA ALA A 208 -1.73 -5.76 -32.07
C ALA A 208 -1.44 -7.22 -31.71
N LEU A 209 -1.64 -7.57 -30.43
CA LEU A 209 -1.62 -8.96 -29.99
C LEU A 209 -2.94 -9.67 -30.33
N PRO A 210 -2.93 -10.99 -30.50
CA PRO A 210 -4.15 -11.79 -30.56
C PRO A 210 -5.00 -11.62 -29.29
N ALA A 211 -6.33 -11.58 -29.44
CA ALA A 211 -7.25 -11.38 -28.32
C ALA A 211 -7.07 -12.44 -27.20
N GLU A 212 -6.75 -13.68 -27.56
CA GLU A 212 -6.46 -14.76 -26.61
C GLU A 212 -5.21 -14.49 -25.76
N GLN A 213 -4.17 -13.89 -26.36
CA GLN A 213 -2.96 -13.51 -25.65
C GLN A 213 -3.23 -12.33 -24.73
N ILE A 214 -3.98 -11.32 -25.19
CA ILE A 214 -4.40 -10.18 -24.36
C ILE A 214 -5.17 -10.68 -23.14
N ALA A 215 -6.14 -11.57 -23.34
CA ALA A 215 -6.94 -12.13 -22.26
C ALA A 215 -6.09 -12.93 -21.25
N ALA A 216 -5.16 -13.76 -21.73
CA ALA A 216 -4.26 -14.52 -20.88
C ALA A 216 -3.34 -13.61 -20.04
N GLU A 217 -2.69 -12.63 -20.67
CA GLU A 217 -1.76 -11.72 -19.97
C GLU A 217 -2.49 -10.77 -19.02
N ALA A 218 -3.67 -10.26 -19.40
CA ALA A 218 -4.50 -9.46 -18.52
C ALA A 218 -4.97 -10.27 -17.30
N SER A 219 -5.25 -11.56 -17.47
CA SER A 219 -5.60 -12.46 -16.36
C SER A 219 -4.43 -12.63 -15.39
N LEU A 220 -3.20 -12.77 -15.88
CA LEU A 220 -2.01 -12.80 -15.04
C LEU A 220 -1.82 -11.50 -14.25
N LEU A 221 -2.07 -10.34 -14.86
CA LEU A 221 -2.06 -9.06 -14.14
C LEU A 221 -3.16 -9.01 -13.09
N TYR A 222 -4.41 -9.33 -13.40
CA TYR A 222 -5.45 -9.30 -12.38
C TYR A 222 -5.10 -10.20 -11.17
N GLU A 223 -4.54 -11.37 -11.43
CA GLU A 223 -4.18 -12.35 -10.41
C GLU A 223 -2.92 -11.98 -9.63
N HIS A 224 -2.01 -11.24 -10.25
CA HIS A 224 -0.88 -10.60 -9.56
C HIS A 224 -1.37 -9.63 -8.47
N GLY A 225 -2.42 -8.86 -8.73
CA GLY A 225 -3.05 -8.01 -7.70
C GLY A 225 -3.75 -8.82 -6.60
N ARG A 226 -4.41 -9.93 -6.95
CA ARG A 226 -5.06 -10.84 -5.98
C ARG A 226 -4.05 -11.56 -5.08
N ALA A 227 -2.88 -11.91 -5.60
CA ALA A 227 -1.77 -12.44 -4.82
C ALA A 227 -1.28 -11.42 -3.78
N GLN A 228 -1.14 -10.15 -4.17
CA GLN A 228 -0.80 -9.06 -3.24
C GLN A 228 -1.89 -8.84 -2.17
N ASN A 229 -3.16 -8.89 -2.54
CA ASN A 229 -4.27 -8.80 -1.58
C ASN A 229 -4.15 -9.86 -0.48
N LEU A 230 -3.80 -11.11 -0.82
CA LEU A 230 -3.67 -12.18 0.17
C LEU A 230 -2.59 -11.87 1.22
N THR A 231 -1.44 -11.33 0.80
CA THR A 231 -0.37 -10.93 1.74
C THR A 231 -0.74 -9.69 2.54
N ASN A 232 -1.51 -8.77 1.96
CA ASN A 232 -1.98 -7.59 2.68
C ASN A 232 -3.06 -7.94 3.70
N ALA A 233 -3.93 -8.91 3.41
CA ALA A 233 -4.88 -9.48 4.36
C ALA A 233 -4.18 -10.18 5.52
N PHE A 234 -3.07 -10.90 5.27
CA PHE A 234 -2.24 -11.49 6.34
C PHE A 234 -1.83 -10.42 7.37
N GLY A 235 -1.32 -9.27 6.91
CA GLY A 235 -0.99 -8.15 7.80
C GLY A 235 -2.23 -7.65 8.56
N TYR A 236 -3.31 -7.31 7.85
CA TYR A 236 -4.53 -6.79 8.49
C TYR A 236 -5.18 -7.72 9.51
N TYR A 237 -5.10 -9.04 9.33
CA TYR A 237 -5.62 -10.00 10.30
C TYR A 237 -4.68 -10.16 11.48
N LEU A 238 -3.36 -10.16 11.25
CA LEU A 238 -2.36 -10.16 12.32
C LEU A 238 -2.52 -8.94 13.22
N ASP A 239 -2.69 -7.75 12.62
CA ASP A 239 -2.90 -6.47 13.31
C ASP A 239 -4.03 -6.48 14.34
N ARG A 240 -5.02 -7.34 14.12
CA ARG A 240 -6.27 -7.40 14.88
C ARG A 240 -6.39 -8.65 15.76
N GLY A 241 -5.31 -9.43 15.87
CA GLY A 241 -5.32 -10.68 16.62
C GLY A 241 -6.26 -11.74 16.02
N MET A 242 -6.62 -11.62 14.74
CA MET A 242 -7.54 -12.52 14.03
C MET A 242 -6.80 -13.78 13.58
N TYR A 243 -6.24 -14.53 14.54
CA TYR A 243 -5.29 -15.62 14.26
C TYR A 243 -5.90 -16.79 13.50
N ASP A 244 -7.19 -17.07 13.67
CA ASP A 244 -7.88 -18.07 12.84
C ASP A 244 -8.06 -17.58 11.40
N ASP A 245 -8.26 -16.28 11.17
CA ASP A 245 -8.29 -15.72 9.83
C ASP A 245 -6.93 -15.77 9.16
N VAL A 246 -5.85 -15.51 9.91
CA VAL A 246 -4.47 -15.72 9.43
C VAL A 246 -4.23 -17.18 9.07
N ALA A 247 -4.56 -18.12 9.96
CA ALA A 247 -4.35 -19.56 9.74
C ALA A 247 -5.12 -20.08 8.51
N ASP A 248 -6.34 -19.57 8.27
CA ASP A 248 -7.14 -19.94 7.10
C ASP A 248 -6.49 -19.54 5.77
N LEU A 249 -5.62 -18.54 5.74
CA LEU A 249 -4.90 -18.15 4.52
C LEU A 249 -3.91 -19.23 4.06
N PHE A 250 -3.49 -20.11 4.95
CA PHE A 250 -2.50 -21.15 4.66
C PHE A 250 -3.15 -22.44 4.15
N TYR A 251 -2.40 -23.20 3.36
CA TYR A 251 -2.70 -24.61 3.10
C TYR A 251 -2.67 -25.44 4.39
N ALA A 252 -3.42 -26.54 4.41
CA ALA A 252 -3.46 -27.47 5.54
C ALA A 252 -2.07 -28.06 5.85
N ASP A 253 -1.22 -28.23 4.84
CA ASP A 253 0.15 -28.73 4.92
C ASP A 253 1.22 -27.64 4.68
N ALA A 254 0.84 -26.37 4.81
CA ALA A 254 1.75 -25.25 4.59
C ALA A 254 2.95 -25.26 5.55
N ARG A 255 3.98 -24.50 5.19
CA ARG A 255 5.18 -24.35 6.01
C ARG A 255 5.46 -22.89 6.35
N LEU A 256 5.54 -22.58 7.64
CA LEU A 256 6.05 -21.31 8.13
C LEU A 256 7.45 -21.52 8.69
N VAL A 257 8.42 -20.79 8.17
CA VAL A 257 9.82 -20.86 8.60
C VAL A 257 10.25 -19.49 9.10
N VAL A 258 10.86 -19.46 10.29
CA VAL A 258 11.54 -18.27 10.80
C VAL A 258 13.03 -18.56 10.81
N GLN A 259 13.80 -17.74 10.11
CA GLN A 259 15.25 -17.88 10.10
C GLN A 259 15.84 -17.72 11.51
N GLY A 260 16.60 -18.73 11.96
CA GLY A 260 17.14 -18.80 13.32
C GLY A 260 16.13 -19.13 14.42
N GLY A 261 14.84 -19.27 14.09
CA GLY A 261 13.78 -19.58 15.06
C GLY A 261 13.33 -21.03 14.97
N GLY A 262 12.78 -21.45 13.82
CA GLY A 262 12.19 -22.78 13.68
C GLY A 262 11.28 -22.91 12.47
N THR A 263 10.60 -24.06 12.37
CA THR A 263 9.60 -24.35 11.35
C THR A 263 8.32 -24.88 11.97
N TRP A 264 7.20 -24.29 11.56
CA TRP A 264 5.85 -24.66 11.94
C TRP A 264 5.12 -25.24 10.73
N LEU A 265 4.44 -26.37 10.93
CA LEU A 265 3.82 -27.16 9.88
C LEU A 265 2.29 -27.12 9.99
N GLY A 266 1.65 -26.89 8.85
CA GLY A 266 0.21 -26.79 8.72
C GLY A 266 -0.41 -25.63 9.49
N GLN A 267 -1.75 -25.56 9.44
CA GLN A 267 -2.50 -24.48 10.09
C GLN A 267 -2.35 -24.50 11.61
N ASP A 268 -2.24 -25.68 12.23
CA ASP A 268 -2.01 -25.78 13.68
C ASP A 268 -0.62 -25.29 14.08
N GLY A 269 0.39 -25.55 13.24
CA GLY A 269 1.71 -24.94 13.40
C GLY A 269 1.64 -23.42 13.28
N VAL A 270 0.92 -22.90 12.30
CA VAL A 270 0.71 -21.45 12.14
C VAL A 270 0.05 -20.86 13.40
N ARG A 271 -0.98 -21.48 13.96
CA ARG A 271 -1.60 -21.03 15.22
C ARG A 271 -0.62 -21.02 16.39
N ARG A 272 0.20 -22.08 16.54
CA ARG A 272 1.25 -22.12 17.58
C ARG A 272 2.28 -21.00 17.40
N PHE A 273 2.69 -20.72 16.17
CA PHE A 273 3.56 -19.59 15.85
C PHE A 273 2.91 -18.27 16.25
N LEU A 274 1.64 -18.06 15.91
CA LEU A 274 0.92 -16.80 16.18
C LEU A 274 0.78 -16.48 17.67
N ALA A 275 0.83 -17.48 18.55
CA ALA A 275 0.77 -17.27 20.00
C ALA A 275 1.90 -16.36 20.54
N GLN A 276 3.00 -16.17 19.79
CA GLN A 276 4.05 -15.23 20.16
C GLN A 276 3.63 -13.75 20.09
N PHE A 277 2.54 -13.45 19.36
CA PHE A 277 2.00 -12.10 19.22
C PHE A 277 0.90 -11.78 20.25
N GLY A 278 0.53 -12.74 21.11
CA GLY A 278 -0.53 -12.56 22.11
C GLY A 278 -1.59 -13.65 22.05
N ALA A 279 -2.68 -13.47 22.79
CA ALA A 279 -3.88 -14.28 22.67
C ALA A 279 -4.72 -13.84 21.44
N PRO A 280 -5.63 -14.67 20.91
CA PRO A 280 -6.55 -14.22 19.86
C PRO A 280 -7.40 -13.02 20.32
N GLY A 281 -7.58 -12.05 19.43
CA GLY A 281 -8.11 -10.72 19.76
C GLY A 281 -7.00 -9.78 20.25
N LEU A 282 -7.40 -8.64 20.82
CA LEU A 282 -6.48 -7.70 21.44
C LEU A 282 -7.06 -7.19 22.74
N ASP A 283 -6.24 -7.15 23.78
CA ASP A 283 -6.58 -6.54 25.05
C ASP A 283 -6.55 -5.00 24.96
N PRO A 284 -7.27 -4.28 25.84
CA PRO A 284 -7.13 -2.83 25.94
C PRO A 284 -5.68 -2.40 26.12
N GLY A 285 -5.22 -1.48 25.28
CA GLY A 285 -3.86 -0.96 25.25
C GLY A 285 -2.85 -1.83 24.51
N GLU A 286 -3.26 -2.99 23.99
CA GLU A 286 -2.38 -3.85 23.20
C GLU A 286 -2.17 -3.26 21.79
N MET A 287 -0.91 -3.03 21.44
CA MET A 287 -0.47 -2.63 20.12
C MET A 287 0.11 -3.85 19.40
N ASN A 288 -0.31 -4.08 18.16
CA ASN A 288 0.08 -5.27 17.40
C ASN A 288 0.10 -5.02 15.88
N ASP A 289 0.45 -3.82 15.43
CA ASP A 289 0.48 -3.46 14.01
C ASP A 289 1.70 -4.07 13.29
N HIS A 290 1.50 -4.73 12.13
CA HIS A 290 2.45 -5.51 11.34
C HIS A 290 2.30 -5.22 9.83
N LEU A 291 2.85 -4.08 9.41
CA LEU A 291 2.63 -3.51 8.09
C LEU A 291 3.43 -4.23 7.01
N GLN A 292 2.79 -4.73 5.96
CA GLN A 292 3.44 -5.37 4.82
C GLN A 292 3.76 -4.33 3.73
N LEU A 293 5.03 -3.95 3.59
CA LEU A 293 5.49 -2.84 2.76
C LEU A 293 6.40 -3.29 1.61
N MET A 294 6.53 -2.44 0.58
CA MET A 294 7.35 -2.70 -0.63
C MET A 294 7.12 -4.10 -1.23
N PRO A 295 5.87 -4.46 -1.60
CA PRO A 295 5.60 -5.78 -2.14
C PRO A 295 6.29 -5.96 -3.49
N LYS A 296 7.11 -7.01 -3.59
CA LYS A 296 7.62 -7.55 -4.86
C LYS A 296 6.84 -8.81 -5.19
N VAL A 297 5.94 -8.71 -6.16
CA VAL A 297 5.07 -9.82 -6.56
C VAL A 297 5.55 -10.36 -7.90
N ILE A 298 5.81 -11.67 -7.94
CA ILE A 298 6.26 -12.40 -9.14
C ILE A 298 5.25 -13.51 -9.40
N MET A 299 4.66 -13.54 -10.59
CA MET A 299 3.64 -14.50 -11.00
C MET A 299 4.19 -15.48 -12.04
N SER A 300 3.95 -16.78 -11.91
CA SER A 300 4.30 -17.75 -12.96
C SER A 300 3.48 -17.49 -14.23
N ARG A 301 4.05 -17.73 -15.41
CA ARG A 301 3.36 -17.52 -16.70
C ARG A 301 2.11 -18.39 -16.91
N ASP A 302 1.94 -19.45 -16.13
CA ASP A 302 0.72 -20.26 -16.09
C ASP A 302 -0.29 -19.81 -15.01
N GLY A 303 0.02 -18.78 -14.22
CA GLY A 303 -0.88 -18.19 -13.22
C GLY A 303 -1.17 -19.07 -12.00
N THR A 304 -0.42 -20.16 -11.81
CA THR A 304 -0.68 -21.16 -10.76
C THR A 304 0.09 -20.90 -9.47
N VAL A 305 1.23 -20.21 -9.56
CA VAL A 305 2.12 -19.91 -8.44
C VAL A 305 2.50 -18.44 -8.46
N ALA A 306 2.48 -17.82 -7.27
CA ALA A 306 3.02 -16.48 -7.08
C ALA A 306 4.00 -16.49 -5.91
N SER A 307 5.03 -15.64 -5.98
CA SER A 307 5.82 -15.29 -4.81
C SER A 307 5.66 -13.81 -4.50
N VAL A 308 5.60 -13.48 -3.21
CA VAL A 308 5.49 -12.10 -2.74
C VAL A 308 6.55 -11.87 -1.68
N SER A 309 7.41 -10.88 -1.87
CA SER A 309 8.38 -10.47 -0.84
C SER A 309 8.03 -9.08 -0.34
N ALA A 310 7.89 -8.91 0.97
CA ALA A 310 7.53 -7.66 1.59
C ALA A 310 8.38 -7.42 2.84
N VAL A 311 8.71 -6.16 3.11
CA VAL A 311 9.29 -5.78 4.39
C VAL A 311 8.16 -5.47 5.35
N GLU A 312 8.09 -6.21 6.44
CA GLU A 312 7.23 -5.95 7.56
C GLU A 312 7.86 -4.90 8.48
N LEU A 313 7.17 -3.79 8.73
CA LEU A 313 7.48 -2.86 9.82
C LEU A 313 6.42 -3.04 10.90
N ALA A 314 6.83 -3.41 12.11
CA ALA A 314 5.91 -3.74 13.19
C ALA A 314 6.10 -2.86 14.42
N MET A 315 4.96 -2.53 15.01
CA MET A 315 4.78 -1.76 16.24
C MET A 315 3.99 -2.66 17.18
N ALA A 316 4.60 -3.04 18.29
CA ALA A 316 4.00 -3.97 19.24
C ALA A 316 4.14 -3.49 20.69
N GLY A 317 3.34 -4.04 21.60
CA GLY A 317 3.50 -3.85 23.04
C GLY A 317 2.22 -3.40 23.74
N GLN A 318 2.37 -2.72 24.87
CA GLN A 318 1.28 -2.36 25.74
C GLN A 318 1.33 -0.88 26.11
N HIS A 319 0.18 -0.20 26.07
CA HIS A 319 -0.02 1.15 26.59
C HIS A 319 0.37 1.21 28.09
N GLU A 320 1.13 2.25 28.48
CA GLU A 320 1.75 2.39 29.80
C GLU A 320 2.68 1.22 30.19
N GLY A 321 3.09 0.40 29.22
CA GLY A 321 3.97 -0.74 29.37
C GLY A 321 5.16 -0.73 28.42
N ALA A 322 5.65 -1.91 28.06
CA ALA A 322 6.74 -2.07 27.12
C ALA A 322 6.24 -1.95 25.68
N GLY A 323 7.00 -1.25 24.84
CA GLY A 323 6.74 -1.12 23.40
C GLY A 323 7.95 -1.58 22.59
N TYR A 324 7.69 -2.06 21.37
CA TYR A 324 8.72 -2.64 20.51
C TYR A 324 8.59 -2.19 19.06
N TRP A 325 9.75 -1.84 18.50
CA TRP A 325 9.97 -1.75 17.07
C TRP A 325 10.46 -3.08 16.55
N SER A 326 10.01 -3.49 15.37
CA SER A 326 10.71 -4.54 14.62
C SER A 326 10.55 -4.41 13.11
N ALA A 327 11.52 -4.97 12.39
CA ALA A 327 11.47 -5.14 10.95
C ALA A 327 11.74 -6.60 10.57
N THR A 328 11.00 -7.13 9.61
CA THR A 328 11.13 -8.52 9.13
C THR A 328 11.00 -8.55 7.61
N LEU A 329 11.84 -9.32 6.91
CA LEU A 329 11.61 -9.61 5.49
C LEU A 329 10.76 -10.89 5.38
N ASN A 330 9.53 -10.75 4.90
CA ASN A 330 8.61 -11.85 4.64
C ASN A 330 8.69 -12.25 3.17
N HIS A 331 8.82 -13.55 2.90
CA HIS A 331 8.74 -14.13 1.57
C HIS A 331 7.65 -15.21 1.54
N PHE A 332 6.56 -14.92 0.84
CA PHE A 332 5.42 -15.80 0.67
C PHE A 332 5.54 -16.55 -0.66
N VAL A 333 5.21 -17.84 -0.63
CA VAL A 333 4.92 -18.65 -1.83
C VAL A 333 3.45 -19.01 -1.77
N LEU A 334 2.71 -18.63 -2.81
CA LEU A 334 1.27 -18.77 -2.92
C LEU A 334 0.95 -19.74 -4.06
N MET A 335 -0.06 -20.57 -3.87
CA MET A 335 -0.57 -21.49 -4.90
C MET A 335 -2.10 -21.47 -4.91
N ARG A 336 -2.70 -21.65 -6.08
CA ARG A 336 -4.16 -21.80 -6.20
C ARG A 336 -4.63 -23.17 -5.76
N ASP A 337 -5.72 -23.20 -4.98
CA ASP A 337 -6.39 -24.45 -4.61
C ASP A 337 -7.30 -24.97 -5.74
N ALA A 338 -7.94 -26.11 -5.51
CA ALA A 338 -8.82 -26.74 -6.50
C ALA A 338 -10.03 -25.86 -6.88
N GLU A 339 -10.41 -24.91 -6.02
CA GLU A 339 -11.47 -23.94 -6.26
C GLU A 339 -10.94 -22.62 -6.85
N GLY A 340 -9.64 -22.55 -7.19
CA GLY A 340 -9.00 -21.38 -7.80
C GLY A 340 -8.68 -20.25 -6.82
N ARG A 341 -8.74 -20.49 -5.50
CA ARG A 341 -8.40 -19.49 -4.48
C ARG A 341 -6.91 -19.50 -4.18
N TRP A 342 -6.31 -18.32 -4.04
CA TRP A 342 -4.94 -18.20 -3.56
C TRP A 342 -4.83 -18.60 -2.09
N ARG A 343 -3.82 -19.41 -1.78
CA ARG A 343 -3.44 -19.80 -0.41
C ARG A 343 -1.93 -19.76 -0.23
N ILE A 344 -1.49 -19.50 1.00
CA ILE A 344 -0.09 -19.50 1.39
C ILE A 344 0.38 -20.95 1.53
N ALA A 345 1.25 -21.40 0.63
CA ALA A 345 1.91 -22.70 0.71
C ALA A 345 3.15 -22.64 1.60
N SER A 346 3.89 -21.53 1.55
CA SER A 346 5.03 -21.31 2.44
C SER A 346 5.18 -19.83 2.81
N LEU A 347 5.57 -19.56 4.05
CA LEU A 347 6.04 -18.25 4.50
C LEU A 347 7.45 -18.42 5.09
N TYR A 348 8.44 -17.75 4.49
CA TYR A 348 9.78 -17.64 5.04
C TYR A 348 9.98 -16.24 5.61
N ARG A 349 10.22 -16.14 6.92
CA ARG A 349 10.41 -14.89 7.66
C ARG A 349 11.87 -14.74 8.05
N ILE A 350 12.44 -13.58 7.75
CA ILE A 350 13.81 -13.19 8.14
C ILE A 350 13.70 -11.98 9.07
N PRO A 351 13.74 -12.17 10.40
CA PRO A 351 13.80 -11.05 11.33
C PRO A 351 15.05 -10.20 11.07
N ILE A 352 14.87 -8.89 10.86
CA ILE A 352 15.94 -7.94 10.52
C ILE A 352 16.42 -7.23 11.78
N MET A 353 15.49 -6.63 12.53
CA MET A 353 15.79 -5.77 13.67
C MET A 353 14.64 -5.84 14.66
N ARG A 354 14.95 -5.73 15.96
CA ARG A 354 13.98 -5.47 17.02
C ARG A 354 14.60 -4.56 18.08
N SER A 355 13.81 -3.67 18.68
CA SER A 355 14.24 -2.86 19.82
C SER A 355 13.08 -2.53 20.75
N THR A 356 13.39 -2.07 21.96
CA THR A 356 12.39 -1.38 22.78
C THR A 356 12.10 0.00 22.20
N VAL A 357 10.94 0.58 22.52
CA VAL A 357 10.64 1.98 22.24
C VAL A 357 11.57 2.91 23.04
N ALA A 358 11.92 2.54 24.28
CA ALA A 358 12.76 3.36 25.15
C ALA A 358 14.18 3.53 24.61
N ASP A 359 14.80 2.44 24.12
CA ASP A 359 16.20 2.44 23.73
C ASP A 359 16.39 2.63 22.22
N GLY A 360 15.40 2.27 21.41
CA GLY A 360 15.50 2.27 19.95
C GLY A 360 16.53 1.27 19.41
N TRP A 361 16.70 1.26 18.09
CA TRP A 361 17.62 0.31 17.44
C TRP A 361 19.10 0.68 17.56
N VAL A 362 19.46 1.75 18.28
CA VAL A 362 20.86 1.93 18.69
C VAL A 362 21.27 0.87 19.72
N GLN A 363 20.31 0.36 20.51
CA GLN A 363 20.48 -0.78 21.43
C GLN A 363 19.47 -1.90 21.07
N PRO A 364 19.73 -2.64 19.99
CA PRO A 364 18.80 -3.66 19.52
C PRO A 364 18.66 -4.81 20.52
N LEU A 365 17.46 -5.39 20.53
CA LEU A 365 17.16 -6.70 21.11
C LEU A 365 17.46 -7.79 20.07
N PRO A 366 17.53 -9.07 20.48
CA PRO A 366 17.42 -10.17 19.53
C PRO A 366 16.17 -9.98 18.65
N ALA A 367 16.35 -10.02 17.33
CA ALA A 367 15.25 -9.81 16.38
C ALA A 367 14.20 -10.91 16.47
N ILE A 368 14.60 -12.14 16.84
CA ILE A 368 13.69 -13.25 17.10
C ILE A 368 13.01 -13.05 18.46
N THR A 369 11.69 -13.15 18.47
CA THR A 369 10.86 -13.11 19.67
C THR A 369 10.97 -14.41 20.47
N ALA A 370 10.81 -14.30 21.79
CA ALA A 370 10.75 -15.48 22.65
C ALA A 370 9.51 -16.33 22.29
N ILE A 371 9.72 -17.65 22.21
CA ILE A 371 8.64 -18.59 21.91
C ILE A 371 7.87 -18.88 23.21
N PRO A 372 6.56 -18.59 23.28
CA PRO A 372 5.78 -18.85 24.49
C PRO A 372 5.59 -20.35 24.72
N ALA A 373 5.16 -20.72 25.94
CA ALA A 373 4.83 -22.10 26.26
C ALA A 373 3.75 -22.63 25.31
N GLY A 374 4.01 -23.79 24.68
CA GLY A 374 3.13 -24.37 23.66
C GLY A 374 3.29 -23.79 22.25
N GLY A 375 4.13 -22.77 22.06
CA GLY A 375 4.43 -22.16 20.75
C GLY A 375 5.60 -22.81 19.99
N ALA A 376 6.17 -23.89 20.54
CA ALA A 376 7.37 -24.54 20.00
C ALA A 376 7.23 -24.93 18.52
N PRO A 377 8.30 -24.78 17.71
CA PRO A 377 8.29 -25.21 16.32
C PRO A 377 8.24 -26.74 16.21
N ASP A 378 7.74 -27.24 15.10
CA ASP A 378 7.76 -28.67 14.76
C ASP A 378 9.17 -29.16 14.41
N ARG A 379 10.02 -28.25 13.91
CA ARG A 379 11.43 -28.52 13.59
C ARG A 379 12.30 -27.33 13.95
N ASP A 380 13.47 -27.61 14.52
CA ASP A 380 14.51 -26.61 14.72
C ASP A 380 15.04 -26.10 13.38
N GLN A 381 15.51 -24.85 13.36
CA GLN A 381 16.20 -24.26 12.23
C GLN A 381 17.68 -24.05 12.60
N PRO A 382 18.61 -24.86 12.07
CA PRO A 382 20.02 -24.79 12.45
C PRO A 382 20.75 -23.56 11.86
N GLN A 383 20.10 -22.83 10.95
CA GLN A 383 20.66 -21.62 10.36
C GLN A 383 20.72 -20.50 11.41
N ARG A 384 21.83 -19.73 11.40
CA ARG A 384 21.97 -18.56 12.27
C ARG A 384 21.00 -17.44 11.87
N SER A 385 20.63 -16.62 12.84
CA SER A 385 19.94 -15.36 12.59
C SER A 385 20.75 -14.48 11.63
N MET A 386 20.07 -13.82 10.69
CA MET A 386 20.63 -12.80 9.80
C MET A 386 20.08 -11.42 10.18
N SER A 387 20.12 -11.12 11.48
CA SER A 387 19.58 -9.90 12.05
C SER A 387 20.69 -8.92 12.41
N TYR A 388 20.34 -7.63 12.32
CA TYR A 388 21.07 -6.57 12.98
C TYR A 388 21.04 -6.80 14.51
N PRO A 389 22.18 -6.65 15.22
CA PRO A 389 23.46 -6.13 14.73
C PRO A 389 24.47 -7.19 14.25
N GLU A 390 24.22 -8.48 14.46
CA GLU A 390 25.26 -9.51 14.25
C GLU A 390 25.56 -9.80 12.78
N ALA A 391 24.58 -9.60 11.90
CA ALA A 391 24.67 -9.91 10.49
C ALA A 391 23.74 -9.00 9.66
N SER A 392 23.82 -9.15 8.33
CA SER A 392 22.93 -8.48 7.40
C SER A 392 22.18 -9.51 6.55
N VAL A 393 21.03 -9.13 6.03
CA VAL A 393 20.24 -10.02 5.16
C VAL A 393 20.99 -10.22 3.85
N THR A 394 21.30 -11.47 3.50
CA THR A 394 21.99 -11.81 2.24
C THR A 394 21.16 -12.70 1.32
N GLN A 395 19.93 -13.07 1.72
CA GLN A 395 19.09 -13.99 0.97
C GLN A 395 18.82 -13.43 -0.44
N PRO A 396 19.08 -14.18 -1.52
CA PRO A 396 18.78 -13.73 -2.87
C PRO A 396 17.26 -13.71 -3.08
N ILE A 397 16.71 -12.52 -3.30
CA ILE A 397 15.30 -12.30 -3.69
C ILE A 397 15.25 -11.51 -5.01
N SER A 398 16.15 -11.87 -5.92
CA SER A 398 16.50 -11.04 -7.08
C SER A 398 15.91 -11.57 -8.37
N GLU A 399 14.69 -11.12 -8.66
CA GLU A 399 14.18 -11.04 -10.02
C GLU A 399 13.66 -9.61 -10.27
N LEU A 400 14.07 -9.05 -11.41
CA LEU A 400 13.64 -7.72 -11.89
C LEU A 400 12.26 -7.77 -12.54
N GLY A 401 11.86 -8.92 -13.07
CA GLY A 401 10.56 -9.11 -13.71
C GLY A 401 9.44 -9.33 -12.70
N ILE A 402 8.22 -9.08 -13.16
CA ILE A 402 6.97 -9.41 -12.44
C ILE A 402 6.42 -10.79 -12.84
N PHE A 403 7.06 -11.46 -13.79
CA PHE A 403 6.69 -12.79 -14.27
C PHE A 403 7.86 -13.76 -14.24
N ALA A 404 7.62 -14.95 -13.72
CA ALA A 404 8.52 -16.10 -13.77
C ALA A 404 8.06 -17.10 -14.85
N PRO A 405 8.93 -18.02 -15.32
CA PRO A 405 8.52 -19.10 -16.21
C PRO A 405 7.32 -19.90 -15.68
N ALA A 406 6.55 -20.52 -16.58
CA ALA A 406 5.48 -21.42 -16.19
C ALA A 406 6.04 -22.61 -15.39
N VAL A 407 5.31 -23.05 -14.36
CA VAL A 407 5.66 -24.22 -13.55
C VAL A 407 5.50 -25.47 -14.39
N VAL A 408 4.40 -25.54 -15.16
CA VAL A 408 4.19 -26.59 -16.16
C VAL A 408 4.50 -26.01 -17.54
N ALA A 409 5.56 -26.52 -18.17
CA ALA A 409 5.98 -26.04 -19.48
C ALA A 409 4.85 -26.16 -20.52
N GLY A 410 4.51 -25.04 -21.16
CA GLY A 410 3.45 -24.96 -22.16
C GLY A 410 2.02 -24.81 -21.60
N ALA A 411 1.84 -24.79 -20.27
CA ALA A 411 0.55 -24.48 -19.68
C ALA A 411 0.22 -22.99 -19.84
N ALA A 412 -1.02 -22.71 -20.26
CA ALA A 412 -1.56 -21.36 -20.35
C ALA A 412 -2.31 -20.99 -19.06
N PRO A 413 -2.38 -19.70 -18.68
CA PRO A 413 -3.14 -19.29 -17.52
C PRO A 413 -4.65 -19.42 -17.77
N GLU A 414 -5.38 -19.63 -16.69
CA GLU A 414 -6.84 -19.51 -16.70
C GLU A 414 -7.26 -18.09 -17.08
N VAL A 415 -8.17 -17.97 -18.05
CA VAL A 415 -8.67 -16.67 -18.52
C VAL A 415 -9.77 -16.19 -17.57
N VAL A 416 -9.53 -15.04 -16.96
CA VAL A 416 -10.50 -14.32 -16.13
C VAL A 416 -11.29 -13.34 -17.01
N PRO A 417 -12.63 -13.37 -16.98
CA PRO A 417 -13.45 -12.40 -17.70
C PRO A 417 -13.14 -10.95 -17.31
N ASP A 418 -13.00 -10.10 -18.32
CA ASP A 418 -12.75 -8.65 -18.18
C ASP A 418 -11.49 -8.32 -17.36
N ALA A 419 -10.51 -9.23 -17.32
CA ALA A 419 -9.32 -9.09 -16.50
C ALA A 419 -8.57 -7.78 -16.71
N LEU A 420 -8.56 -7.25 -17.92
CA LEU A 420 -7.88 -5.99 -18.23
C LEU A 420 -8.51 -4.81 -17.48
N THR A 421 -9.85 -4.70 -17.52
CA THR A 421 -10.59 -3.68 -16.78
C THR A 421 -10.48 -3.88 -15.28
N ARG A 422 -10.48 -5.14 -14.81
CA ARG A 422 -10.32 -5.45 -13.38
C ARG A 422 -8.93 -5.08 -12.86
N ALA A 423 -7.88 -5.36 -13.64
CA ALA A 423 -6.51 -4.97 -13.31
C ALA A 423 -6.35 -3.44 -13.31
N GLU A 424 -6.96 -2.74 -14.28
CA GLU A 424 -6.97 -1.27 -14.31
C GLU A 424 -7.65 -0.68 -13.07
N ALA A 425 -8.83 -1.19 -12.68
CA ALA A 425 -9.55 -0.74 -11.49
C ALA A 425 -8.72 -0.91 -10.21
N PHE A 426 -7.97 -2.01 -10.10
CA PHE A 426 -7.06 -2.27 -8.99
C PHE A 426 -5.99 -1.18 -8.88
N ASP A 427 -5.24 -0.97 -9.95
CA ASP A 427 -4.12 -0.02 -9.96
C ASP A 427 -4.60 1.43 -9.87
N ALA A 428 -5.76 1.76 -10.44
CA ALA A 428 -6.35 3.10 -10.37
C ALA A 428 -6.82 3.44 -8.94
N ALA A 429 -7.41 2.48 -8.21
CA ALA A 429 -7.81 2.70 -6.83
C ALA A 429 -6.61 3.05 -5.94
N GLU A 430 -5.51 2.29 -6.06
CA GLU A 430 -4.27 2.58 -5.32
C GLU A 430 -3.68 3.95 -5.69
N ASN A 431 -3.62 4.26 -6.99
CA ASN A 431 -3.06 5.52 -7.49
C ASN A 431 -3.85 6.74 -6.98
N LEU A 432 -5.19 6.66 -7.02
CA LEU A 432 -6.09 7.68 -6.46
C LEU A 432 -5.89 7.87 -4.95
N GLY A 433 -5.82 6.77 -4.20
CA GLY A 433 -5.58 6.80 -2.75
C GLY A 433 -4.29 7.56 -2.41
N ASN A 434 -3.19 7.23 -3.09
CA ASN A 434 -1.90 7.88 -2.85
C ASN A 434 -1.88 9.34 -3.32
N ALA A 435 -2.56 9.67 -4.43
CA ALA A 435 -2.74 11.05 -4.89
C ALA A 435 -3.52 11.90 -3.87
N TYR A 436 -4.55 11.32 -3.26
CA TYR A 436 -5.29 11.96 -2.17
C TYR A 436 -4.38 12.33 -1.01
N GLY A 437 -3.58 11.37 -0.53
CA GLY A 437 -2.58 11.60 0.53
C GLY A 437 -1.63 12.75 0.20
N ALA A 438 -1.15 12.81 -1.04
CA ALA A 438 -0.27 13.87 -1.51
C ALA A 438 -0.95 15.25 -1.52
N TYR A 439 -2.19 15.36 -1.99
CA TYR A 439 -2.92 16.64 -2.02
C TYR A 439 -3.29 17.14 -0.61
N ILE A 440 -3.67 16.25 0.32
CA ILE A 440 -3.99 16.68 1.69
C ILE A 440 -2.75 17.15 2.46
N ASN A 441 -1.58 16.55 2.22
CA ASN A 441 -0.31 17.03 2.79
C ASN A 441 0.01 18.47 2.35
N ALA A 442 -0.40 18.83 1.13
CA ALA A 442 -0.15 20.15 0.54
C ALA A 442 -1.31 21.14 0.72
N PHE A 443 -2.40 20.76 1.40
CA PHE A 443 -3.59 21.58 1.56
C PHE A 443 -4.20 21.99 0.19
N ALA A 444 -3.99 21.17 -0.84
CA ALA A 444 -4.48 21.40 -2.20
C ALA A 444 -5.95 20.97 -2.31
N TRP A 445 -6.86 21.73 -1.68
CA TRP A 445 -8.24 21.31 -1.48
C TRP A 445 -9.07 21.23 -2.76
N ASP A 446 -8.81 22.11 -3.74
CA ASP A 446 -9.45 22.03 -5.05
C ASP A 446 -9.05 20.74 -5.78
N ASP A 447 -7.76 20.41 -5.79
CA ASP A 447 -7.24 19.18 -6.42
C ASP A 447 -7.70 17.92 -5.68
N MET A 448 -7.65 17.93 -4.35
CA MET A 448 -8.16 16.83 -3.51
C MET A 448 -9.63 16.56 -3.79
N ALA A 449 -10.47 17.61 -3.85
CA ALA A 449 -11.88 17.44 -4.13
C ALA A 449 -12.12 16.94 -5.56
N ALA A 450 -11.30 17.37 -6.53
CA ALA A 450 -11.42 16.91 -7.92
C ALA A 450 -11.21 15.40 -8.11
N LEU A 451 -10.57 14.70 -7.15
CA LEU A 451 -10.49 13.24 -7.13
C LEU A 451 -11.84 12.54 -6.87
N PHE A 452 -12.84 13.25 -6.35
CA PHE A 452 -14.17 12.69 -6.08
C PHE A 452 -15.07 12.82 -7.30
N ALA A 453 -15.94 11.83 -7.51
CA ALA A 453 -17.09 11.97 -8.39
C ALA A 453 -17.91 13.21 -7.98
N ARG A 454 -18.69 13.76 -8.92
CA ARG A 454 -19.48 14.99 -8.68
C ARG A 454 -20.34 14.89 -7.42
N ASP A 455 -20.95 13.73 -7.22
CA ASP A 455 -21.82 13.33 -6.12
C ASP A 455 -21.14 12.41 -5.09
N GLY A 456 -19.81 12.24 -5.19
CA GLY A 456 -19.06 11.45 -4.23
C GLY A 456 -19.15 12.02 -2.81
N TRP A 457 -18.90 11.18 -1.82
CA TRP A 457 -18.94 11.55 -0.40
C TRP A 457 -17.63 11.27 0.31
N ARG A 458 -17.42 11.98 1.42
CA ARG A 458 -16.27 11.82 2.30
C ARG A 458 -16.70 11.91 3.75
N GLU A 459 -16.25 10.97 4.56
CA GLU A 459 -16.26 11.15 6.01
C GLU A 459 -15.15 12.11 6.44
N LEU A 460 -15.54 13.15 7.17
CA LEU A 460 -14.61 14.04 7.85
C LEU A 460 -14.36 13.50 9.25
N PRO A 461 -13.10 13.35 9.66
CA PRO A 461 -12.80 12.70 10.92
C PRO A 461 -13.44 13.40 12.12
N PHE A 462 -14.12 12.60 12.95
CA PHE A 462 -14.85 13.02 14.16
C PHE A 462 -16.01 13.97 13.94
N ILE A 463 -16.37 14.26 12.68
CA ILE A 463 -17.44 15.18 12.31
C ILE A 463 -18.62 14.40 11.73
N GLY A 464 -18.41 13.72 10.61
CA GLY A 464 -19.47 13.06 9.86
C GLY A 464 -19.28 13.16 8.37
N VAL A 465 -20.31 12.76 7.62
CA VAL A 465 -20.20 12.63 6.17
C VAL A 465 -20.65 13.91 5.47
N VAL A 466 -19.81 14.39 4.55
CA VAL A 466 -20.15 15.43 3.57
C VAL A 466 -20.29 14.80 2.19
N ALA A 467 -21.27 15.24 1.41
CA ALA A 467 -21.55 14.70 0.08
C ALA A 467 -21.59 15.81 -0.97
N GLY A 468 -21.02 15.50 -2.14
CA GLY A 468 -20.82 16.41 -3.26
C GLY A 468 -19.42 17.04 -3.25
N ARG A 469 -18.77 17.01 -4.41
CA ARG A 469 -17.40 17.51 -4.64
C ARG A 469 -17.15 18.90 -4.03
N GLN A 470 -18.07 19.84 -4.26
CA GLN A 470 -17.96 21.19 -3.73
C GLN A 470 -18.00 21.23 -2.19
N HIS A 471 -18.94 20.51 -1.58
CA HIS A 471 -19.05 20.48 -0.12
C HIS A 471 -17.86 19.78 0.54
N ILE A 472 -17.28 18.78 -0.11
CA ILE A 472 -16.05 18.12 0.35
C ILE A 472 -14.90 19.13 0.45
N ARG A 473 -14.71 19.94 -0.60
CA ARG A 473 -13.71 21.02 -0.61
C ARG A 473 -13.99 22.05 0.48
N ASP A 474 -15.21 22.56 0.51
CA ASP A 474 -15.57 23.66 1.40
C ASP A 474 -15.44 23.22 2.87
N ALA A 475 -15.78 21.97 3.19
CA ALA A 475 -15.58 21.41 4.51
C ALA A 475 -14.11 21.22 4.88
N ALA A 476 -13.24 20.85 3.92
CA ALA A 476 -11.80 20.81 4.16
C ALA A 476 -11.23 22.20 4.50
N ARG A 477 -11.66 23.24 3.78
CA ARG A 477 -11.30 24.65 4.07
C ARG A 477 -11.79 25.10 5.45
N VAL A 478 -13.02 24.72 5.83
CA VAL A 478 -13.56 25.03 7.16
C VAL A 478 -12.76 24.35 8.27
N ARG A 479 -12.36 23.09 8.06
CA ARG A 479 -11.66 22.30 9.09
C ARG A 479 -10.19 22.68 9.23
N TYR A 480 -9.49 22.87 8.12
CA TYR A 480 -8.03 22.96 8.08
C TYR A 480 -7.51 24.32 7.60
N GLY A 481 -8.39 25.22 7.14
CA GLY A 481 -8.01 26.52 6.57
C GLY A 481 -7.62 26.43 5.10
N ASP A 482 -7.40 27.59 4.47
CA ASP A 482 -7.11 27.73 3.03
C ASP A 482 -5.78 28.48 2.77
N ALA A 483 -4.96 28.66 3.80
CA ALA A 483 -3.69 29.40 3.72
C ALA A 483 -2.52 28.56 3.14
N GLY A 484 -2.79 27.35 2.65
CA GLY A 484 -1.78 26.37 2.29
C GLY A 484 -1.11 25.71 3.52
N PRO A 485 -0.11 24.84 3.28
CA PRO A 485 0.55 24.11 4.35
C PRO A 485 1.50 25.05 5.13
N SER A 486 1.46 24.96 6.46
CA SER A 486 2.36 25.72 7.34
C SER A 486 3.79 25.17 7.29
N ASN A 487 4.80 26.05 7.32
CA ASN A 487 6.20 25.63 7.51
C ASN A 487 6.54 25.36 8.99
N ALA A 488 5.60 25.58 9.93
CA ALA A 488 5.81 25.22 11.33
C ALA A 488 5.45 23.75 11.63
N PHE A 489 4.59 23.15 10.81
CA PHE A 489 4.05 21.82 11.02
C PHE A 489 3.70 21.14 9.71
N GLN A 490 4.06 19.87 9.59
CA GLN A 490 3.74 19.01 8.46
C GLN A 490 3.02 17.76 8.93
N ALA A 491 1.90 17.43 8.30
CA ALA A 491 1.32 16.10 8.36
C ALA A 491 1.72 15.32 7.11
N VAL A 492 2.43 14.20 7.28
CA VAL A 492 2.84 13.33 6.18
C VAL A 492 1.97 12.09 6.18
N HIS A 493 0.89 12.09 5.39
CA HIS A 493 -0.01 10.96 5.26
C HIS A 493 0.58 9.92 4.31
N MET A 494 1.09 8.81 4.85
CA MET A 494 1.59 7.67 4.08
C MET A 494 0.51 6.60 4.02
N LEU A 495 -0.11 6.46 2.84
CA LEU A 495 -1.11 5.44 2.55
C LEU A 495 -0.43 4.20 1.98
N THR A 496 -0.71 3.04 2.56
CA THR A 496 0.02 1.80 2.23
C THR A 496 -0.85 0.56 2.35
N GLN A 497 -0.28 -0.58 1.93
CA GLN A 497 -0.86 -1.92 2.04
C GLN A 497 -2.29 -2.01 1.44
N PRO A 498 -2.49 -1.64 0.16
CA PRO A 498 -3.83 -1.64 -0.42
C PRO A 498 -4.41 -3.07 -0.51
N TYR A 499 -5.65 -3.25 -0.10
CA TYR A 499 -6.44 -4.44 -0.43
C TYR A 499 -7.60 -4.00 -1.32
N VAL A 500 -7.67 -4.46 -2.57
CA VAL A 500 -8.66 -3.97 -3.54
C VAL A 500 -9.56 -5.10 -4.03
N THR A 501 -10.88 -4.94 -3.88
CA THR A 501 -11.89 -5.82 -4.47
C THR A 501 -12.56 -5.12 -5.64
N VAL A 502 -12.60 -5.77 -6.79
CA VAL A 502 -13.22 -5.23 -8.01
C VAL A 502 -14.51 -5.98 -8.33
N SER A 503 -15.59 -5.25 -8.50
CA SER A 503 -16.93 -5.77 -8.80
C SER A 503 -17.56 -4.98 -9.95
N GLN A 504 -18.68 -5.50 -10.45
CA GLN A 504 -19.52 -4.82 -11.42
C GLN A 504 -20.91 -4.68 -10.80
N GLU A 505 -21.50 -3.50 -10.92
CA GLU A 505 -22.88 -3.28 -10.48
C GLU A 505 -23.84 -4.01 -11.42
N GLU A 506 -24.65 -4.92 -10.89
CA GLU A 506 -25.53 -5.78 -11.70
C GLU A 506 -26.57 -4.98 -12.50
N ALA A 507 -27.07 -3.86 -11.94
CA ALA A 507 -28.13 -3.07 -12.55
C ALA A 507 -27.66 -2.21 -13.74
N THR A 508 -26.44 -1.67 -13.65
CA THR A 508 -25.90 -0.70 -14.63
C THR A 508 -24.82 -1.31 -15.52
N GLY A 509 -24.18 -2.40 -15.08
CA GLY A 509 -22.97 -2.93 -15.69
C GLY A 509 -21.72 -2.08 -15.42
N GLU A 510 -21.78 -1.09 -14.52
CA GLU A 510 -20.64 -0.23 -14.22
C GLU A 510 -19.62 -0.94 -13.32
N TRP A 511 -18.34 -0.79 -13.65
CA TRP A 511 -17.25 -1.33 -12.85
C TRP A 511 -16.98 -0.45 -11.63
N ARG A 512 -16.82 -1.11 -10.48
CA ARG A 512 -16.55 -0.50 -9.18
C ARG A 512 -15.36 -1.18 -8.52
N ALA A 513 -14.63 -0.44 -7.69
CA ALA A 513 -13.62 -1.01 -6.80
C ALA A 513 -13.84 -0.52 -5.38
N GLN A 514 -13.71 -1.42 -4.41
CA GLN A 514 -13.55 -1.07 -3.01
C GLN A 514 -12.10 -1.32 -2.61
N MET A 515 -11.51 -0.38 -1.89
CA MET A 515 -10.12 -0.50 -1.46
C MET A 515 -10.03 -0.22 0.03
N ARG A 516 -9.22 -1.00 0.73
CA ARG A 516 -8.74 -0.70 2.07
C ARG A 516 -7.30 -0.23 1.98
N THR A 517 -6.94 0.83 2.68
CA THR A 517 -5.51 1.21 2.88
C THR A 517 -5.25 1.57 4.33
N ARG A 518 -4.05 1.27 4.79
CA ARG A 518 -3.55 1.73 6.07
C ARG A 518 -2.99 3.14 5.96
N LEU A 519 -3.29 3.97 6.96
CA LEU A 519 -2.65 5.25 7.19
C LEU A 519 -1.53 5.06 8.21
N VAL A 520 -0.32 5.46 7.84
CA VAL A 520 0.76 5.82 8.77
C VAL A 520 1.06 7.28 8.55
N GLN A 521 0.70 8.11 9.52
CA GLN A 521 0.94 9.54 9.46
C GLN A 521 2.08 9.90 10.41
N MET A 522 3.14 10.46 9.82
CA MET A 522 4.26 11.01 10.58
C MET A 522 4.19 12.52 10.53
N ASN A 523 3.84 13.11 11.65
CA ASN A 523 3.79 14.55 11.80
C ASN A 523 5.18 15.06 12.16
N SER A 524 5.60 16.16 11.54
CA SER A 524 6.86 16.82 11.83
C SER A 524 6.60 18.26 12.27
N SER A 525 7.28 18.68 13.34
CA SER A 525 7.26 20.06 13.85
C SER A 525 8.61 20.73 13.62
N ALA A 526 8.63 22.04 13.43
CA ALA A 526 9.86 22.82 13.34
C ALA A 526 10.49 23.11 14.71
N SER A 527 9.73 22.99 15.80
CA SER A 527 10.13 23.41 17.16
C SER A 527 10.11 22.29 18.21
N GLY A 528 9.74 21.08 17.83
CA GLY A 528 9.65 19.94 18.73
C GLY A 528 9.74 18.61 17.97
N PRO A 529 9.78 17.48 18.69
CA PRO A 529 9.80 16.17 18.07
C PRO A 529 8.48 15.89 17.35
N GLY A 530 8.53 14.95 16.42
CA GLY A 530 7.36 14.52 15.66
C GLY A 530 6.23 13.91 16.48
N SER A 531 5.16 13.56 15.80
CA SER A 531 4.05 12.80 16.36
C SER A 531 3.46 11.86 15.33
N TRP A 532 2.63 10.95 15.81
CA TRP A 532 2.21 9.77 15.09
C TRP A 532 0.70 9.72 15.06
N MET A 533 0.14 9.30 13.94
CA MET A 533 -1.27 8.97 13.83
C MET A 533 -1.44 7.82 12.86
N ALA A 534 -2.34 6.90 13.18
CA ALA A 534 -2.60 5.74 12.35
C ALA A 534 -4.10 5.54 12.20
N GLY A 535 -4.47 4.89 11.10
CA GLY A 535 -5.86 4.62 10.80
C GLY A 535 -6.00 3.70 9.61
N VAL A 536 -7.25 3.47 9.22
CA VAL A 536 -7.62 2.68 8.07
C VAL A 536 -8.65 3.47 7.28
N TYR A 537 -8.39 3.58 5.98
CA TYR A 537 -9.37 4.06 5.02
C TYR A 537 -10.07 2.88 4.36
N GLU A 538 -11.38 3.03 4.17
CA GLU A 538 -12.16 2.26 3.21
C GLU A 538 -12.63 3.22 2.10
N TRP A 539 -12.36 2.83 0.86
CA TRP A 539 -12.57 3.64 -0.34
C TRP A 539 -13.58 2.97 -1.25
N GLN A 540 -14.38 3.78 -1.94
CA GLN A 540 -15.28 3.37 -3.00
C GLN A 540 -14.88 4.14 -4.26
N VAL A 541 -14.56 3.42 -5.33
CA VAL A 541 -14.02 3.97 -6.57
C VAL A 541 -14.89 3.51 -7.73
N GLN A 542 -15.25 4.46 -8.60
CA GLN A 542 -16.01 4.20 -9.84
C GLN A 542 -15.48 5.11 -10.94
N ARG A 543 -15.91 4.87 -12.19
CA ARG A 543 -15.63 5.84 -13.26
C ARG A 543 -16.54 7.06 -13.12
N ASP A 544 -15.97 8.24 -13.40
CA ASP A 544 -16.71 9.48 -13.52
C ASP A 544 -17.27 9.65 -14.94
N ALA A 545 -17.98 10.76 -15.17
CA ALA A 545 -18.58 11.07 -16.47
C ALA A 545 -17.55 11.29 -17.61
N ASN A 546 -16.27 11.52 -17.28
CA ASN A 546 -15.18 11.64 -18.24
C ASN A 546 -14.46 10.31 -18.50
N GLY A 547 -14.91 9.23 -17.85
CA GLY A 547 -14.35 7.89 -17.98
C GLY A 547 -13.11 7.64 -17.12
N ALA A 548 -12.64 8.61 -16.34
CA ALA A 548 -11.54 8.41 -15.39
C ALA A 548 -12.06 7.81 -14.08
N TRP A 549 -11.23 7.07 -13.37
CA TRP A 549 -11.59 6.59 -12.03
C TRP A 549 -11.61 7.76 -11.05
N ALA A 550 -12.59 7.76 -10.15
CA ALA A 550 -12.79 8.77 -9.12
C ALA A 550 -13.40 8.15 -7.86
N PHE A 551 -13.26 8.82 -6.72
CA PHE A 551 -13.88 8.38 -5.48
C PHE A 551 -15.40 8.60 -5.51
N ALA A 552 -16.15 7.53 -5.36
CA ALA A 552 -17.57 7.57 -5.00
C ALA A 552 -17.77 7.83 -3.50
N GLY A 553 -16.84 7.35 -2.68
CA GLY A 553 -16.96 7.39 -1.23
C GLY A 553 -15.61 7.16 -0.55
N MET A 554 -15.41 7.76 0.63
CA MET A 554 -14.31 7.38 1.52
C MET A 554 -14.73 7.51 2.98
N ASP A 555 -14.28 6.58 3.81
CA ASP A 555 -14.29 6.71 5.27
C ASP A 555 -12.90 6.48 5.87
N LEU A 556 -12.69 7.00 7.08
CA LEU A 556 -11.43 6.91 7.82
C LEU A 556 -11.71 6.61 9.29
N ASP A 557 -11.31 5.43 9.73
CA ASP A 557 -11.27 5.07 11.14
C ASP A 557 -9.82 5.22 11.65
N TYR A 558 -9.58 6.23 12.49
CA TYR A 558 -8.32 6.32 13.22
C TYR A 558 -8.21 5.20 14.25
N THR A 559 -7.03 4.62 14.38
CA THR A 559 -6.75 3.52 15.30
C THR A 559 -6.03 4.01 16.54
N TRP A 560 -4.95 4.76 16.37
CA TRP A 560 -4.17 5.30 17.47
C TRP A 560 -3.44 6.58 17.06
N MET A 561 -3.03 7.35 18.07
CA MET A 561 -2.16 8.51 17.92
C MET A 561 -1.19 8.57 19.09
N ALA A 562 0.00 9.10 18.86
CA ALA A 562 1.03 9.13 19.87
C ALA A 562 1.99 10.30 19.72
N PRO A 563 2.55 10.82 20.82
CA PRO A 563 3.75 11.64 20.75
C PRO A 563 4.95 10.81 20.26
N TYR A 564 6.04 11.46 19.86
CA TYR A 564 7.29 10.75 19.63
C TYR A 564 7.81 10.07 20.90
N ALA A 565 7.90 10.83 22.01
CA ALA A 565 8.42 10.35 23.27
C ALA A 565 7.53 9.23 23.83
N GLY A 566 8.07 8.01 23.91
CA GLY A 566 7.32 6.83 24.34
C GLY A 566 6.38 6.24 23.29
N ALA A 567 6.27 6.83 22.09
CA ALA A 567 5.41 6.33 21.01
C ALA A 567 4.01 5.91 21.51
N TRP A 568 3.45 4.82 20.99
CA TRP A 568 2.13 4.32 21.41
C TRP A 568 2.07 3.87 22.88
N THR A 569 3.19 3.58 23.55
CA THR A 569 3.14 3.24 24.99
C THR A 569 2.83 4.46 25.84
N ALA A 570 3.03 5.67 25.31
CA ALA A 570 2.70 6.94 25.94
C ALA A 570 1.56 7.67 25.22
N ALA A 571 0.71 6.95 24.48
CA ALA A 571 -0.50 7.52 23.89
C ALA A 571 -1.37 8.18 24.98
N ASP A 572 -1.85 9.39 24.73
CA ASP A 572 -2.66 10.13 25.71
C ASP A 572 -4.11 10.25 25.21
N PRO A 573 -5.07 9.55 25.84
CA PRO A 573 -6.49 9.66 25.49
C PRO A 573 -7.04 11.08 25.60
N ALA A 574 -6.48 11.93 26.47
CA ALA A 574 -6.91 13.33 26.58
C ALA A 574 -6.52 14.15 25.35
N LEU A 575 -5.33 13.89 24.79
CA LEU A 575 -4.90 14.50 23.53
C LEU A 575 -5.78 14.05 22.36
N ALA A 576 -6.16 12.77 22.32
CA ALA A 576 -7.11 12.24 21.35
C ALA A 576 -8.49 12.90 21.47
N ALA A 577 -9.01 13.06 22.68
CA ALA A 577 -10.28 13.72 22.94
C ALA A 577 -10.27 15.20 22.49
N ALA A 578 -9.13 15.88 22.63
CA ALA A 578 -8.98 17.27 22.21
C ALA A 578 -9.08 17.50 20.69
N LEU A 579 -8.93 16.44 19.86
CA LEU A 579 -9.14 16.53 18.42
C LEU A 579 -10.62 16.57 18.01
N GLN A 580 -11.51 16.15 18.91
CA GLN A 580 -12.93 16.11 18.64
C GLN A 580 -13.49 17.54 18.51
N PRO A 581 -14.27 17.82 17.46
CA PRO A 581 -14.85 19.13 17.25
C PRO A 581 -15.89 19.45 18.33
N THR A 582 -15.92 20.70 18.80
CA THR A 582 -16.98 21.17 19.70
C THR A 582 -18.33 21.24 18.96
N ALA A 583 -19.44 21.27 19.70
CA ALA A 583 -20.77 21.44 19.11
C ALA A 583 -20.89 22.70 18.24
N GLU A 584 -20.20 23.79 18.61
CA GLU A 584 -20.15 25.02 17.82
C GLU A 584 -19.36 24.85 16.53
N GLN A 585 -18.24 24.11 16.56
CA GLN A 585 -17.49 23.78 15.35
C GLN A 585 -18.29 22.85 14.44
N MET A 586 -18.97 21.87 15.02
CA MET A 586 -19.85 20.94 14.32
C MET A 586 -20.98 21.65 13.55
N ALA A 587 -21.55 22.71 14.12
CA ALA A 587 -22.62 23.48 13.49
C ALA A 587 -22.21 24.20 12.19
N ARG A 588 -20.90 24.26 11.88
CA ARG A 588 -20.37 24.91 10.66
C ARG A 588 -20.45 24.01 9.42
N TYR A 589 -20.73 22.72 9.59
CA TYR A 589 -20.73 21.75 8.49
C TYR A 589 -22.15 21.41 8.02
N ARG A 590 -22.33 21.32 6.69
CA ARG A 590 -23.52 20.74 6.07
C ARG A 590 -23.32 19.24 5.90
N LEU A 591 -23.74 18.46 6.90
CA LEU A 591 -23.60 17.01 6.90
C LEU A 591 -24.73 16.32 6.12
N ALA A 592 -24.35 15.35 5.30
CA ALA A 592 -25.28 14.47 4.59
C ALA A 592 -25.70 13.28 5.47
N ALA A 593 -24.79 12.79 6.33
CA ALA A 593 -25.01 11.72 7.29
C ALA A 593 -24.11 11.89 8.54
N PRO A 594 -24.44 11.28 9.69
CA PRO A 594 -23.55 11.27 10.85
C PRO A 594 -22.26 10.50 10.56
N ILE A 595 -21.30 10.57 11.48
CA ILE A 595 -20.10 9.74 11.43
C ILE A 595 -20.47 8.25 11.46
N ARG A 596 -19.79 7.45 10.64
CA ARG A 596 -20.00 6.00 10.49
C ARG A 596 -19.02 5.20 11.36
N GLY A 597 -17.81 5.74 11.51
CA GLY A 597 -16.73 5.19 12.32
C GLY A 597 -16.67 5.75 13.74
N ALA A 598 -15.51 5.59 14.37
CA ALA A 598 -15.24 6.10 15.70
C ALA A 598 -15.33 7.64 15.76
N ALA A 599 -15.96 8.18 16.81
CA ALA A 599 -16.05 9.64 17.04
C ALA A 599 -14.78 10.25 17.64
N GLY A 600 -13.71 9.48 17.77
CA GLY A 600 -12.41 9.87 18.32
C GLY A 600 -11.34 8.83 17.95
N VAL A 601 -10.10 9.09 18.32
CA VAL A 601 -9.06 8.04 18.25
C VAL A 601 -9.27 7.10 19.45
N PRO A 602 -9.51 5.80 19.23
CA PRO A 602 -9.97 4.91 20.30
C PRO A 602 -8.86 4.44 21.24
N PHE A 603 -7.62 4.25 20.75
CA PHE A 603 -6.54 3.68 21.56
C PHE A 603 -6.28 4.48 22.84
N PRO A 604 -6.17 3.84 24.02
CA PRO A 604 -5.94 2.41 24.25
C PRO A 604 -7.18 1.51 24.20
N ALA A 605 -8.39 2.04 24.02
CA ALA A 605 -9.52 1.17 23.71
C ALA A 605 -9.32 0.52 22.33
N ILE A 606 -9.81 -0.71 22.18
CA ILE A 606 -9.74 -1.46 20.94
C ILE A 606 -11.13 -1.51 20.32
N GLU A 607 -11.31 -0.84 19.17
CA GLU A 607 -12.55 -0.88 18.41
C GLU A 607 -12.47 -1.82 17.21
N ALA A 608 -13.63 -2.37 16.81
CA ALA A 608 -13.74 -3.18 15.62
C ALA A 608 -13.56 -2.30 14.36
N LEU A 609 -12.57 -2.65 13.53
CA LEU A 609 -12.33 -1.96 12.27
C LEU A 609 -13.25 -2.48 11.17
N PRO A 610 -13.70 -1.60 10.25
CA PRO A 610 -14.52 -2.03 9.13
C PRO A 610 -13.67 -2.87 8.18
N PHE A 611 -14.27 -3.79 7.44
CA PHE A 611 -13.65 -4.49 6.31
C PHE A 611 -14.68 -4.62 5.19
N HIS A 612 -14.33 -4.23 3.96
CA HIS A 612 -15.24 -4.42 2.82
C HIS A 612 -15.26 -5.85 2.27
N TYR A 613 -14.41 -6.74 2.80
CA TYR A 613 -14.23 -8.10 2.30
C TYR A 613 -14.29 -9.11 3.44
N ALA A 614 -14.75 -10.32 3.11
CA ALA A 614 -14.62 -11.50 3.94
C ALA A 614 -13.25 -12.15 3.77
N ASN A 615 -12.87 -13.07 4.67
CA ASN A 615 -11.65 -13.87 4.53
C ASN A 615 -11.59 -14.48 3.11
N PRO A 616 -10.55 -14.19 2.30
CA PRO A 616 -10.52 -14.58 0.89
C PRO A 616 -10.41 -16.10 0.68
N VAL A 617 -10.08 -16.86 1.72
CA VAL A 617 -9.98 -18.32 1.66
C VAL A 617 -11.19 -18.98 2.32
N SER A 618 -11.47 -18.67 3.60
CA SER A 618 -12.55 -19.33 4.33
C SER A 618 -13.94 -18.72 4.10
N GLY A 619 -14.03 -17.51 3.56
CA GLY A 619 -15.27 -16.77 3.42
C GLY A 619 -15.83 -16.25 4.75
N ARG A 620 -15.08 -16.37 5.86
CA ARG A 620 -15.49 -15.88 7.18
C ARG A 620 -15.76 -14.37 7.10
N PRO A 621 -16.95 -13.90 7.49
CA PRO A 621 -17.23 -12.47 7.53
C PRO A 621 -16.46 -11.81 8.69
N PRO A 622 -15.99 -10.57 8.51
CA PRO A 622 -15.42 -9.78 9.60
C PRO A 622 -16.53 -9.35 10.57
N GLU A 623 -16.16 -8.98 11.80
CA GLU A 623 -17.10 -8.47 12.81
C GLU A 623 -17.88 -7.25 12.29
N ARG A 624 -17.16 -6.29 11.68
CA ARG A 624 -17.73 -5.11 11.03
C ARG A 624 -17.51 -5.17 9.52
N ARG A 625 -18.49 -5.71 8.80
CA ARG A 625 -18.50 -5.71 7.33
C ARG A 625 -19.08 -4.41 6.78
N VAL A 626 -18.42 -3.79 5.82
CA VAL A 626 -18.93 -2.59 5.13
C VAL A 626 -19.21 -2.88 3.66
N GLU A 627 -20.37 -2.46 3.19
CA GLU A 627 -20.78 -2.60 1.79
C GLU A 627 -20.68 -1.26 1.07
N TRP A 628 -20.75 -1.29 -0.26
CA TRP A 628 -20.88 -0.08 -1.08
C TRP A 628 -22.03 0.79 -0.56
N THR A 629 -21.81 2.10 -0.46
CA THR A 629 -22.79 3.02 0.14
C THR A 629 -22.94 4.26 -0.72
N GLU A 630 -24.17 4.54 -1.15
CA GLU A 630 -24.51 5.77 -1.83
C GLU A 630 -25.05 6.78 -0.83
N ILE A 631 -24.45 7.97 -0.77
CA ILE A 631 -24.87 9.05 0.12
C ILE A 631 -25.16 10.28 -0.73
N THR A 632 -26.44 10.58 -0.90
CA THR A 632 -26.89 11.70 -1.71
C THR A 632 -26.68 13.03 -0.96
N PRO A 633 -26.21 14.10 -1.63
CA PRO A 633 -26.21 15.44 -1.06
C PRO A 633 -27.63 15.84 -0.63
N ARG A 634 -27.80 16.26 0.63
CA ARG A 634 -29.04 16.88 1.11
C ARG A 634 -29.14 18.32 0.68
#